data_AF-A0ABD6I3P4-F1
#
_entry.id   AF-A0ABD6I3P4-F1
#
_cell.length_a   1.000
_cell.length_b   1.000
_cell.length_c   1.000
_cell.angle_alpha   90.00
_cell.angle_beta   90.00
_cell.angle_gamma   90.00
#
_symmetry.space_group_name_H-M   'P 1'
#
loop_
_entity.id
_entity.type
_entity.pdbx_description
1 polymer ?
#
loop_
_entity_poly.entity_id
_entity_poly.type
_entity_poly.pdbx_seq_one_letter_code
_entity_poly.pdbx_strand_id
1 'polypeptide(L)' 'MTLQEASIATERLMHLIQTIAENYYEMEDGQRWSLLQIAYDMSADIDGQMNVLEERNGGKTKRN' A
#
# COMPACT_ATOMS: atom_id res chain seq x y z
N MET A 1 -8.53 10.73 2.96
CA MET A 1 -8.71 9.47 3.71
C MET A 1 -8.84 9.78 5.20
N THR A 2 -9.72 9.11 5.94
CA THR A 2 -9.73 9.12 7.42
C THR A 2 -8.67 8.16 7.96
N LEU A 3 -8.30 8.25 9.24
CA LEU A 3 -7.41 7.27 9.88
C LEU A 3 -7.95 5.84 9.79
N GLN A 4 -9.27 5.67 9.87
CA GLN A 4 -9.90 4.36 9.74
C GLN A 4 -9.77 3.80 8.32
N GLU A 5 -9.99 4.63 7.30
CA GLU A 5 -9.80 4.23 5.90
C GLU A 5 -8.34 3.88 5.61
N ALA A 6 -7.37 4.59 6.21
CA ALA A 6 -5.95 4.28 6.08
C ALA A 6 -5.59 2.93 6.74
N SER A 7 -6.17 2.63 7.91
CA SER A 7 -6.02 1.32 8.55
C SER A 7 -6.53 0.19 7.65
N ILE A 8 -7.73 0.34 7.11
CA ILE A 8 -8.34 -0.66 6.21
C ILE A 8 -7.50 -0.84 4.94
N ALA A 9 -7.02 0.25 4.34
CA ALA A 9 -6.17 0.18 3.15
C ALA A 9 -4.85 -0.56 3.45
N THR A 10 -4.24 -0.29 4.61
CA THR A 10 -3.01 -0.93 5.06
C THR A 10 -3.23 -2.43 5.31
N GLU A 11 -4.32 -2.82 5.96
CA GLU A 11 -4.67 -4.23 6.17
C GLU A 11 -4.87 -4.98 4.84
N ARG A 12 -5.54 -4.34 3.87
CA ARG A 12 -5.71 -4.90 2.52
C ARG A 12 -4.37 -5.07 1.80
N LEU A 13 -3.48 -4.09 1.90
CA LEU A 13 -2.13 -4.19 1.33
C LEU A 13 -1.36 -5.35 1.96
N MET A 14 -1.43 -5.50 3.30
CA MET A 14 -0.79 -6.61 4.02
C MET A 14 -1.31 -7.96 3.54
N HIS A 15 -2.62 -8.14 3.41
CA HIS A 15 -3.21 -9.38 2.91
C HIS A 15 -2.80 -9.69 1.47
N LEU A 16 -2.72 -8.67 0.60
CA LEU A 16 -2.25 -8.84 -0.77
C LEU A 16 -0.79 -9.29 -0.82
N ILE A 17 0.10 -8.61 -0.07
CA ILE A 17 1.52 -8.98 0.00
C ILE A 17 1.69 -10.40 0.53
N GLN A 18 0.94 -10.77 1.59
CA GLN A 18 0.97 -12.12 2.13
C GLN A 18 0.53 -13.15 1.10
N THR A 19 -0.57 -12.89 0.38
CA THR A 19 -1.07 -13.77 -0.69
C THR A 19 -0.02 -13.95 -1.80
N ILE A 20 0.64 -12.87 -2.21
CA ILE A 20 1.71 -12.92 -3.21
C ILE A 20 2.88 -13.76 -2.71
N ALA A 21 3.29 -13.58 -1.44
CA ALA A 21 4.41 -14.29 -0.85
C ALA A 21 4.14 -15.79 -0.72
N GLU A 22 2.94 -16.16 -0.25
CA GLU A 22 2.53 -17.56 -0.06
C GLU A 22 2.43 -18.31 -1.38
N ASN A 23 2.01 -17.64 -2.46
CA ASN A 23 1.78 -18.27 -3.76
C ASN A 23 2.87 -17.92 -4.79
N TYR A 24 3.99 -17.32 -4.35
CA TYR A 24 4.96 -16.70 -5.25
C TYR A 24 5.38 -17.66 -6.36
N TYR A 25 5.83 -18.87 -6.01
CA TYR A 25 6.32 -19.84 -6.98
C TYR A 25 5.23 -20.55 -7.79
N GLU A 26 3.97 -20.48 -7.36
CA GLU A 26 2.84 -21.18 -7.99
C GLU A 26 2.10 -20.29 -9.01
N MET A 27 2.29 -18.96 -8.92
CA MET A 27 1.68 -18.00 -9.84
C MET A 27 2.44 -17.88 -11.16
N GLU A 28 1.69 -17.67 -12.24
CA GLU A 28 2.23 -17.25 -13.53
C GLU A 28 2.88 -15.87 -13.41
N ASP A 29 3.96 -15.64 -14.18
CA ASP A 29 4.73 -14.39 -14.12
C ASP A 29 3.88 -13.15 -14.36
N GLY A 30 2.94 -13.20 -15.30
CA GLY A 30 2.03 -12.09 -15.59
C GLY A 30 1.09 -11.76 -14.44
N GLN A 31 0.56 -12.78 -13.75
CA GLN A 31 -0.31 -12.60 -12.58
C GLN A 31 0.49 -12.03 -11.41
N ARG A 32 1.66 -12.61 -11.13
CA ARG A 32 2.58 -12.14 -10.09
C ARG A 32 3.00 -10.69 -10.32
N TRP A 33 3.38 -10.34 -11.55
CA TRP A 33 3.72 -8.95 -11.90
C TRP A 33 2.54 -8.01 -11.66
N SER A 34 1.34 -8.37 -12.14
CA SER A 34 0.15 -7.54 -11.99
C SER A 34 -0.21 -7.30 -10.52
N LEU A 35 -0.13 -8.34 -9.68
CA LEU A 35 -0.41 -8.24 -8.24
C LEU A 35 0.64 -7.38 -7.52
N LEU A 36 1.92 -7.49 -7.90
CA LEU A 36 2.97 -6.63 -7.35
C LEU A 36 2.78 -5.16 -7.75
N GLN A 37 2.33 -4.87 -8.97
CA GLN A 37 1.98 -3.51 -9.38
C GLN A 37 0.81 -2.95 -8.57
N ILE A 38 -0.24 -3.75 -8.36
CA ILE A 38 -1.38 -3.34 -7.50
C ILE A 38 -0.89 -3.05 -6.07
N ALA A 39 -0.03 -3.88 -5.50
CA ALA A 39 0.53 -3.66 -4.17
C ALA A 39 1.37 -2.38 -4.11
N TYR A 40 2.15 -2.10 -5.16
CA TYR A 40 2.94 -0.87 -5.29
C TYR A 40 2.04 0.37 -5.32
N ASP A 41 1.02 0.38 -6.17
CA ASP A 41 0.09 1.50 -6.30
C ASP A 41 -0.66 1.77 -4.99
N MET A 42 -1.13 0.70 -4.33
CA MET A 42 -1.75 0.79 -3.01
C MET A 42 -0.80 1.39 -1.96
N SER A 43 0.47 1.00 -1.97
CA SER A 43 1.48 1.55 -1.06
C SER A 43 1.72 3.04 -1.31
N ALA A 44 1.81 3.46 -2.58
CA ALA A 44 2.02 4.86 -2.95
C ALA A 44 0.82 5.74 -2.55
N ASP A 45 -0.40 5.24 -2.74
CA ASP A 45 -1.62 5.93 -2.32
C ASP A 45 -1.69 6.09 -0.79
N ILE A 46 -1.36 5.04 -0.03
CA ILE A 46 -1.32 5.12 1.44
C ILE A 46 -0.28 6.16 1.88
N ASP A 47 0.94 6.11 1.35
CA ASP A 47 2.01 7.04 1.70
C ASP A 47 1.62 8.50 1.37
N GLY A 48 1.11 8.74 0.16
CA GLY A 48 0.63 10.06 -0.25
C GLY A 48 -0.47 10.61 0.66
N GLN A 49 -1.42 9.78 1.06
CA GLN A 49 -2.51 10.19 1.96
C GLN A 49 -2.03 10.41 3.40
N MET A 50 -1.11 9.58 3.91
CA MET A 50 -0.52 9.76 5.24
C MET A 50 0.31 11.03 5.33
N ASN A 51 1.07 11.34 4.28
CA ASN A 51 1.80 12.60 4.17
C ASN A 51 0.85 13.81 4.22
N VAL A 52 -0.27 13.77 3.47
CA VAL A 52 -1.29 14.83 3.53
C VAL A 52 -1.93 14.96 4.91
N LEU A 53 -2.18 13.83 5.60
CA LEU A 53 -2.71 13.83 6.97
C LEU A 53 -1.70 14.43 7.96
N GLU A 54 -0.42 14.12 7.81
CA GLU A 54 0.64 14.70 8.64
C GLU A 54 0.74 16.22 8.47
N GLU A 55 0.72 16.72 7.23
CA GLU A 55 0.71 18.17 6.95
C GLU A 55 -0.51 18.86 7.59
N ARG A 56 -1.70 18.25 7.48
CA ARG A 56 -2.94 18.78 8.08
C ARG A 56 -2.89 18.85 9.60
N ASN A 57 -2.15 17.94 10.24
CA ASN A 57 -1.98 17.90 11.69
C ASN A 57 -0.81 18.78 12.17
N GLY A 58 -0.24 19.61 11.30
CA GLY A 58 0.86 20.52 11.63
C GLY A 58 2.25 19.88 11.63
N GLY A 59 2.36 18.63 11.15
CA GLY A 59 3.64 17.98 10.86
C GLY A 59 4.31 18.57 9.62
N LYS A 60 5.58 18.22 9.41
CA LYS A 60 6.34 18.61 8.21
C LYS A 60 6.74 17.36 7.46
N THR A 61 6.14 17.14 6.30
CA THR A 61 6.53 16.04 5.42
C THR A 61 7.98 16.21 4.97
N LYS A 62 8.82 15.20 5.21
CA LYS A 62 10.17 15.16 4.65
C LYS A 62 10.09 14.64 3.22
N ARG A 63 10.15 15.56 2.25
CA ARG A 63 10.43 15.20 0.86
C ARG A 63 11.93 14.91 0.76
N ASN A 64 12.29 13.64 0.60
CA ASN A 64 13.64 13.22 0.24
C ASN A 64 13.86 13.43 -1.27
#